data_AF-A0A0S4IT10-F1
#
_entry.id   AF-A0A0S4IT10-F1
#
_cell.length_a   1.000
_cell.length_b   1.000
_cell.length_c   1.000
_cell.angle_alpha   90.00
_cell.angle_beta   90.00
_cell.angle_gamma   90.00
#
_symmetry.space_group_name_H-M   'P 1'
#
loop_
_entity.id
_entity.type
_entity.pdbx_description
1 polymer ?
#
loop_
_entity_poly.entity_id
_entity_poly.type
_entity_poly.pdbx_seq_one_letter_code
_entity_poly.pdbx_strand_id
1 'polypeptide(L)'
;MFTHSLRRIAPRLVRCDIQNAANSVTFFVADSAVSSTPQTPIAVCREWVLDNDVARRHKTGQKSTNIYDNPALLATKVGDTPPFAAATISDCGERIHFSTSSTNSHEIIIRASDVIKYLYGKRGVAPLKHLESSEQMHRTSYTDFLDAQSVANAEALVRLAKDGVILVQGCPIDNDETIRKLARAVDLEMPTLYGTTFKVVTAPSEGP
;
A
#
# COMPACT_ATOMS: atom_id res chain seq x y z
N MET A 1 23.71 -3.29 -30.23
CA MET A 1 22.31 -3.62 -29.93
C MET A 1 22.10 -3.32 -28.45
N PHE A 2 21.60 -2.12 -28.11
CA PHE A 2 21.47 -1.68 -26.72
C PHE A 2 20.22 -2.31 -26.12
N THR A 3 20.39 -3.11 -25.07
CA THR A 3 19.31 -3.59 -24.23
C THR A 3 18.80 -2.42 -23.40
N HIS A 4 17.71 -1.78 -23.84
CA HIS A 4 16.95 -0.89 -22.97
C HIS A 4 16.33 -1.73 -21.86
N SER A 5 17.04 -1.82 -20.74
CA SER A 5 16.47 -2.22 -19.47
C SER A 5 15.34 -1.24 -19.17
N LEU A 6 14.09 -1.69 -19.34
CA LEU A 6 12.90 -1.01 -18.84
C LEU A 6 12.96 -1.05 -17.30
N ARG A 7 13.84 -0.23 -16.70
CA ARG A 7 13.68 0.13 -15.30
C ARG A 7 12.32 0.82 -15.22
N ARG A 8 11.34 0.15 -14.62
CA ARG A 8 10.07 0.76 -14.23
C ARG A 8 10.40 2.11 -13.61
N ILE A 9 9.93 3.17 -14.26
CA ILE A 9 10.12 4.54 -13.82
C ILE A 9 9.19 4.70 -12.61
N ALA A 10 9.75 4.56 -11.41
CA ALA A 10 8.99 4.69 -10.18
C ALA A 10 8.85 6.18 -9.81
N PRO A 11 7.71 6.61 -9.26
CA PRO A 11 7.54 7.96 -8.74
C PRO A 11 8.63 8.28 -7.71
N ARG A 12 9.12 9.52 -7.71
CA ARG A 12 10.15 9.98 -6.78
C ARG A 12 9.80 11.34 -6.21
N LEU A 13 10.09 11.53 -4.93
CA LEU A 13 10.02 12.84 -4.31
C LEU A 13 11.17 13.70 -4.83
N VAL A 14 10.86 14.89 -5.34
CA VAL A 14 11.85 15.78 -5.96
C VAL A 14 11.96 17.13 -5.25
N ARG A 15 10.92 17.54 -4.52
CA ARG A 15 10.93 18.78 -3.74
C ARG A 15 10.00 18.66 -2.53
N CYS A 16 10.33 19.40 -1.48
CA CYS A 16 9.55 19.51 -0.26
C CYS A 16 9.61 20.98 0.21
N ASP A 17 8.45 21.63 0.29
CA ASP A 17 8.35 23.04 0.69
C ASP A 17 7.56 23.18 1.99
N ILE A 18 8.09 23.94 2.94
CA ILE A 18 7.39 24.30 4.18
C ILE A 18 6.54 25.54 3.93
N GLN A 19 5.26 25.51 4.31
CA GLN A 19 4.27 26.54 4.01
C GLN A 19 3.44 26.91 5.26
N ASN A 20 2.63 27.97 5.16
CA ASN A 20 1.71 28.44 6.19
C ASN A 20 2.36 28.67 7.56
N ALA A 21 3.35 29.57 7.62
CA ALA A 21 4.14 29.83 8.83
C ALA A 21 4.73 28.53 9.45
N ALA A 22 5.08 27.58 8.58
CA ALA A 22 5.63 26.28 8.91
C ALA A 22 4.69 25.30 9.63
N ASN A 23 3.39 25.44 9.42
CA ASN A 23 2.36 24.51 9.90
C ASN A 23 1.89 23.51 8.84
N SER A 24 2.34 23.64 7.59
CA SER A 24 2.07 22.67 6.53
C SER A 24 3.29 22.39 5.68
N VAL A 25 3.31 21.23 5.06
CA VAL A 25 4.38 20.79 4.16
C VAL A 25 3.77 20.37 2.84
N THR A 26 4.33 20.85 1.73
CA THR A 26 3.91 20.46 0.38
C THR A 26 5.02 19.63 -0.26
N PHE A 27 4.70 18.37 -0.53
CA PHE A 27 5.56 17.44 -1.24
C PHE A 27 5.30 17.49 -2.74
N PHE A 28 6.37 17.40 -3.52
CA PHE A 28 6.32 17.37 -4.97
C PHE A 28 6.89 16.05 -5.44
N VAL A 29 6.02 15.24 -6.04
CA VAL A 29 6.37 13.93 -6.60
C VAL A 29 6.41 14.05 -8.11
N ALA A 30 7.49 13.55 -8.71
CA ALA A 30 7.65 13.41 -10.14
C ALA A 30 7.42 11.95 -10.54
N ASP A 31 6.71 11.77 -11.65
CA ASP A 31 6.40 10.45 -12.22
C ASP A 31 7.63 9.84 -12.92
N SER A 32 8.70 10.62 -13.11
CA SER A 32 9.96 10.20 -13.72
C SER A 32 11.15 11.00 -13.22
N ALA A 33 12.32 10.33 -13.11
CA ALA A 33 13.59 10.94 -12.75
C ALA A 33 14.14 11.92 -13.81
N VAL A 34 13.55 11.95 -15.02
CA VAL A 34 14.11 12.66 -16.19
C VAL A 34 13.18 13.77 -16.72
N SER A 35 12.00 13.97 -16.13
CA SER A 35 10.96 14.78 -16.78
C SER A 35 10.71 16.13 -16.12
N SER A 36 10.63 17.18 -16.95
CA SER A 36 10.16 18.53 -16.64
C SER A 36 8.63 18.62 -16.44
N THR A 37 7.96 17.48 -16.24
CA THR A 37 6.50 17.36 -16.09
C THR A 37 5.97 18.01 -14.82
N PRO A 38 4.67 18.38 -14.82
CA PRO A 38 3.99 18.91 -13.64
C PRO A 38 4.21 18.01 -12.43
N GLN A 39 4.87 18.55 -11.41
CA GLN A 39 5.00 17.88 -10.13
C GLN A 39 3.62 17.87 -9.47
N THR A 40 3.15 16.71 -9.00
CA THR A 40 1.89 16.67 -8.24
C THR A 40 2.17 17.22 -6.85
N PRO A 41 1.59 18.38 -6.46
CA PRO A 41 1.71 18.88 -5.10
C PRO A 41 0.81 18.07 -4.18
N ILE A 42 1.36 17.69 -3.02
CA ILE A 42 0.64 17.01 -1.96
C ILE A 42 0.89 17.80 -0.68
N ALA A 43 -0.11 18.58 -0.28
CA ALA A 43 -0.07 19.31 0.98
C ALA A 43 -0.49 18.39 2.14
N VAL A 44 0.29 18.40 3.21
CA VAL A 44 -0.02 17.76 4.48
C VAL A 44 0.11 18.75 5.62
N CYS A 45 -0.65 18.52 6.68
CA CYS A 45 -0.44 19.25 7.93
C CYS A 45 0.83 18.77 8.64
N ARG A 46 1.39 19.64 9.46
CA ARG A 46 2.58 19.39 10.27
C ARG A 46 2.40 18.20 11.22
N GLU A 47 1.20 18.01 11.76
CA GLU A 47 0.84 16.91 12.65
C GLU A 47 1.05 15.56 11.97
N TRP A 48 0.68 15.45 10.69
CA TRP A 48 0.91 14.24 9.90
C TRP A 48 2.41 13.90 9.80
N VAL A 49 3.26 14.92 9.62
CA VAL A 49 4.72 14.75 9.52
C VAL A 49 5.29 14.23 10.85
N LEU A 50 4.88 14.83 11.98
CA LEU A 50 5.31 14.42 13.32
C LEU A 50 4.86 13.00 13.69
N ASP A 51 3.67 12.61 13.26
CA ASP A 51 3.09 11.30 13.51
C ASP A 51 3.71 10.18 12.65
N ASN A 52 4.43 10.54 11.58
CA ASN A 52 5.06 9.61 10.64
C ASN A 52 6.59 9.56 10.70
N ASP A 53 7.18 10.10 11.77
CA ASP A 53 8.62 10.01 12.03
C ASP A 53 9.12 8.55 12.09
N VAL A 54 10.22 8.26 11.39
CA VAL A 54 10.84 6.93 11.33
C VAL A 54 11.32 6.47 12.70
N ALA A 55 11.78 7.38 13.56
CA ALA A 55 12.21 7.03 14.92
C ALA A 55 11.06 6.42 15.76
N ARG A 56 9.81 6.65 15.34
CA ARG A 56 8.59 6.18 16.00
C ARG A 56 8.00 4.93 15.38
N ARG A 57 8.73 4.25 14.49
CA ARG A 57 8.32 2.99 13.89
C ARG A 57 9.20 1.87 14.41
N HIS A 58 8.57 0.87 15.01
CA HIS A 58 9.22 -0.38 15.35
C HIS A 58 9.61 -1.15 14.07
N LYS A 59 10.57 -2.07 14.17
CA LYS A 59 11.02 -2.91 13.04
C LYS A 59 9.88 -3.74 12.42
N THR A 60 8.81 -4.00 13.18
CA THR A 60 7.59 -4.69 12.74
C THR A 60 6.63 -3.82 11.93
N GLY A 61 6.94 -2.54 11.71
CA GLY A 61 6.06 -1.58 11.04
C GLY A 61 4.98 -0.98 11.93
N GLN A 62 4.89 -1.39 13.20
CA GLN A 62 4.02 -0.79 14.20
C GLN A 62 4.56 0.56 14.67
N LYS A 63 3.66 1.50 15.00
CA LYS A 63 4.05 2.72 15.69
C LYS A 63 4.45 2.40 17.12
N SER A 64 5.57 2.93 17.57
CA SER A 64 6.09 2.77 18.93
C SER A 64 5.57 3.83 19.91
N THR A 65 4.80 4.80 19.42
CA THR A 65 4.26 5.91 20.21
C THR A 65 2.76 6.05 19.99
N ASN A 66 2.03 6.37 21.06
CA ASN A 66 0.64 6.78 21.01
C ASN A 66 0.53 8.28 20.71
N ILE A 67 -0.68 8.74 20.38
CA ILE A 67 -0.96 10.16 20.14
C ILE A 67 -0.61 11.02 21.37
N TYR A 68 -0.74 10.46 22.58
CA TYR A 68 -0.46 11.15 23.83
C TYR A 68 1.03 11.41 24.09
N ASP A 69 1.90 10.63 23.45
CA ASP A 69 3.36 10.79 23.56
C ASP A 69 3.87 11.97 22.70
N ASN A 70 2.96 12.63 21.99
CA ASN A 70 3.25 13.82 21.22
C ASN A 70 2.34 14.98 21.63
N PRO A 71 2.78 15.83 22.58
CA PRO A 71 2.04 17.02 23.00
C PRO A 71 1.67 17.93 21.82
N ALA A 72 2.45 17.89 20.74
CA ALA A 72 2.18 18.61 19.51
C ALA A 72 0.89 18.16 18.79
N LEU A 73 0.55 16.87 18.88
CA LEU A 73 -0.68 16.31 18.30
C LEU A 73 -1.88 16.54 19.21
N LEU A 74 -1.64 16.75 20.51
CA LEU A 74 -2.66 17.10 21.50
C LEU A 74 -2.88 18.60 21.63
N ALA A 75 -2.00 19.42 21.05
CA ALA A 75 -2.05 20.87 21.18
C ALA A 75 -3.37 21.39 20.57
N THR A 76 -4.32 21.70 21.44
CA THR A 76 -5.62 22.30 21.07
C THR A 76 -5.48 23.77 20.65
N LYS A 77 -4.29 24.35 20.75
CA LYS A 77 -3.97 25.71 20.30
C LYS A 77 -2.83 25.67 19.29
N VAL A 78 -3.08 26.26 18.12
CA VAL A 78 -2.05 26.57 17.12
C VAL A 78 -0.99 27.45 17.79
N GLY A 79 0.21 26.91 18.02
CA GLY A 79 1.35 27.67 18.59
C GLY A 79 2.22 26.95 19.62
N ASP A 80 1.74 25.88 20.27
CA ASP A 80 2.49 25.22 21.35
C ASP A 80 3.60 24.27 20.87
N THR A 81 3.71 24.06 19.55
CA THR A 81 4.78 23.24 19.00
C THR A 81 5.69 24.06 18.08
N PRO A 82 7.03 23.92 18.20
CA PRO A 82 7.93 24.70 17.37
C PRO A 82 7.70 24.50 15.87
N PRO A 83 7.59 25.58 15.07
CA PRO A 83 7.47 25.48 13.63
C PRO A 83 8.67 24.75 13.01
N PHE A 84 8.44 24.09 11.86
CA PHE A 84 9.54 23.57 11.07
C PHE A 84 10.42 24.72 10.57
N ALA A 85 11.72 24.62 10.81
CA ALA A 85 12.68 25.63 10.37
C ALA A 85 13.15 25.32 8.95
N ALA A 86 13.42 24.05 8.65
CA ALA A 86 13.85 23.60 7.33
C ALA A 86 13.40 22.17 7.03
N ALA A 87 13.32 21.86 5.74
CA ALA A 87 13.14 20.51 5.23
C ALA A 87 14.23 20.24 4.19
N THR A 88 14.91 19.10 4.30
CA THR A 88 15.93 18.69 3.33
C THR A 88 15.67 17.27 2.87
N ILE A 89 15.91 17.03 1.57
CA ILE A 89 15.82 15.69 0.98
C ILE A 89 17.22 15.11 0.94
N SER A 90 17.40 13.91 1.49
CA SER A 90 18.69 13.20 1.55
C SER A 90 18.57 11.81 0.93
N ASP A 91 19.66 11.05 0.96
CA ASP A 91 19.72 9.65 0.50
C ASP A 91 19.12 9.47 -0.90
N CYS A 92 19.53 10.32 -1.85
CA CYS A 92 19.07 10.27 -3.24
C CYS A 92 17.54 10.37 -3.41
N GLY A 93 16.84 11.04 -2.48
CA GLY A 93 15.39 11.18 -2.51
C GLY A 93 14.64 10.14 -1.67
N GLU A 94 15.32 9.37 -0.83
CA GLU A 94 14.70 8.35 0.01
C GLU A 94 14.22 8.87 1.36
N ARG A 95 14.85 9.92 1.89
CA ARG A 95 14.53 10.48 3.21
C ARG A 95 14.31 11.98 3.15
N ILE A 96 13.40 12.44 4.00
CA ILE A 96 13.10 13.86 4.23
C ILE A 96 13.39 14.15 5.68
N HIS A 97 14.27 15.11 5.93
CA HIS A 97 14.66 15.56 7.25
C HIS A 97 13.97 16.87 7.54
N PHE A 98 13.32 16.96 8.71
CA PHE A 98 12.68 18.17 9.19
C PHE A 98 13.36 18.60 10.49
N SER A 99 13.88 19.83 10.49
CA SER A 99 14.37 20.48 11.69
C SER A 99 13.30 21.37 12.31
N THR A 100 13.27 21.43 13.64
CA THR A 100 12.43 22.39 14.37
C THR A 100 13.29 23.54 14.88
N SER A 101 12.68 24.70 15.09
CA SER A 101 13.36 25.93 15.51
C SER A 101 13.84 25.96 16.98
N SER A 102 13.71 24.85 17.73
CA SER A 102 14.04 24.79 19.17
C SER A 102 15.43 24.21 19.44
N THR A 103 16.12 24.68 20.48
CA THR A 103 17.46 24.22 20.89
C THR A 103 17.55 22.76 21.38
N ASN A 104 16.42 22.09 21.61
CA ASN A 104 16.32 20.65 21.96
C ASN A 104 15.71 19.82 20.81
N SER A 105 15.86 20.24 19.54
CA SER A 105 15.14 19.65 18.41
C SER A 105 15.60 18.23 18.08
N HIS A 106 14.73 17.26 18.33
CA HIS A 106 14.77 15.97 17.65
C HIS A 106 14.58 16.19 16.14
N GLU A 107 15.47 15.63 15.33
CA GLU A 107 15.34 15.65 13.87
C GLU A 107 14.27 14.64 13.45
N ILE A 108 13.23 15.11 12.77
CA ILE A 108 12.12 14.28 12.32
C ILE A 108 12.45 13.78 10.91
N ILE A 109 12.41 12.47 10.72
CA ILE A 109 12.79 11.85 9.45
C ILE A 109 11.59 11.09 8.89
N ILE A 110 11.22 11.34 7.64
CA ILE A 110 10.18 10.60 6.93
C ILE A 110 10.76 9.92 5.70
N ARG A 111 10.29 8.71 5.39
CA ARG A 111 10.64 8.03 4.14
C ARG A 111 9.82 8.61 2.99
N ALA A 112 10.49 8.99 1.91
CA ALA A 112 9.83 9.44 0.69
C ALA A 112 8.88 8.37 0.12
N SER A 113 9.20 7.09 0.30
CA SER A 113 8.32 5.98 -0.09
C SER A 113 6.99 5.97 0.65
N ASP A 114 6.91 6.47 1.89
CA ASP A 114 5.65 6.58 2.63
C ASP A 114 4.79 7.70 2.05
N VAL A 115 5.38 8.85 1.72
CA VAL A 115 4.70 9.94 1.01
C VAL A 115 4.13 9.44 -0.32
N ILE A 116 4.94 8.71 -1.10
CA ILE A 116 4.54 8.16 -2.39
C ILE A 116 3.44 7.09 -2.20
N LYS A 117 3.59 6.16 -1.27
CA LYS A 117 2.65 5.07 -1.06
C LYS A 117 1.30 5.55 -0.54
N TYR A 118 1.30 6.40 0.49
CA TYR A 118 0.10 6.75 1.22
C TYR A 118 -0.64 7.97 0.68
N LEU A 119 0.08 8.90 0.02
CA LEU A 119 -0.49 10.18 -0.41
C LEU A 119 -0.57 10.28 -1.94
N TYR A 120 0.46 9.82 -2.66
CA TYR A 120 0.46 9.81 -4.12
C TYR A 120 -0.31 8.58 -4.67
N GLY A 121 -0.02 7.38 -4.14
CA GLY A 121 -0.61 6.11 -4.57
C GLY A 121 -2.12 5.99 -4.34
N LYS A 122 -2.69 6.75 -3.40
CA LYS A 122 -4.15 6.82 -3.19
C LYS A 122 -4.92 7.46 -4.35
N ARG A 123 -4.26 8.12 -5.30
CA ARG A 123 -4.90 8.53 -6.57
C ARG A 123 -5.11 7.37 -7.55
N GLY A 124 -4.49 6.22 -7.32
CA GLY A 124 -4.51 5.05 -8.22
C GLY A 124 -5.08 3.76 -7.64
N VAL A 125 -5.59 3.77 -6.40
CA VAL A 125 -6.43 2.65 -5.92
C VAL A 125 -7.76 2.80 -6.65
N ALA A 126 -7.83 2.24 -7.85
CA ALA A 126 -9.07 2.16 -8.59
C ALA A 126 -10.13 1.56 -7.65
N PRO A 127 -11.32 2.17 -7.55
CA PRO A 127 -12.42 1.49 -6.89
C PRO A 127 -12.56 0.10 -7.52
N LEU A 128 -12.88 -0.90 -6.69
CA LEU A 128 -13.25 -2.24 -7.16
C LEU A 128 -14.19 -2.06 -8.35
N LYS A 129 -13.74 -2.48 -9.54
CA LYS A 129 -14.50 -2.28 -10.76
C LYS A 129 -15.73 -3.19 -10.71
N HIS A 130 -16.87 -2.67 -11.13
CA HIS A 130 -17.96 -3.53 -11.57
C HIS A 130 -17.49 -4.25 -12.84
N LEU A 131 -17.46 -5.58 -12.80
CA LEU A 131 -17.29 -6.41 -13.99
C LEU A 131 -18.45 -6.15 -14.95
N GLU A 132 -18.16 -5.59 -16.11
CA GLU A 132 -19.07 -5.69 -17.25
C GLU A 132 -19.01 -7.13 -17.78
N SER A 133 -20.13 -7.64 -18.32
CA SER A 133 -20.30 -9.01 -18.81
C SER A 133 -19.34 -9.45 -19.93
N SER A 134 -18.43 -8.57 -20.35
CA SER A 134 -17.46 -8.74 -21.44
C SER A 134 -16.04 -9.08 -20.96
N GLU A 135 -15.71 -8.96 -19.68
CA GLU A 135 -14.35 -9.26 -19.22
C GLU A 135 -14.12 -10.78 -19.11
N GLN A 136 -13.09 -11.29 -19.80
CA GLN A 136 -12.69 -12.69 -19.71
C GLN A 136 -12.20 -13.01 -18.29
N MET A 137 -12.85 -13.98 -17.63
CA MET A 137 -12.42 -14.50 -16.34
C MET A 137 -10.95 -14.94 -16.40
N HIS A 138 -10.13 -14.38 -15.50
CA HIS A 138 -8.71 -14.72 -15.41
C HIS A 138 -8.52 -16.19 -15.03
N ARG A 139 -7.50 -16.83 -15.62
CA ARG A 139 -7.21 -18.26 -15.46
C ARG A 139 -5.77 -18.45 -15.00
N THR A 140 -5.56 -19.36 -14.05
CA THR A 140 -4.24 -19.74 -13.55
C THR A 140 -4.20 -21.25 -13.29
N SER A 141 -3.02 -21.87 -13.28
CA SER A 141 -2.88 -23.30 -12.99
C SER A 141 -2.85 -23.55 -11.48
N TYR A 142 -3.28 -24.73 -11.06
CA TYR A 142 -3.28 -25.13 -9.65
C TYR A 142 -1.87 -25.09 -9.03
N THR A 143 -0.86 -25.59 -9.76
CA THR A 143 0.53 -25.59 -9.29
C THR A 143 1.09 -24.19 -9.17
N ASP A 144 0.84 -23.32 -10.15
CA ASP A 144 1.32 -21.94 -10.14
C ASP A 144 0.63 -21.12 -9.06
N PHE A 145 -0.65 -21.38 -8.80
CA PHE A 145 -1.41 -20.69 -7.76
C PHE A 145 -0.95 -21.08 -6.36
N LEU A 146 -0.51 -22.31 -6.12
CA LEU A 146 0.00 -22.73 -4.81
C LEU A 146 1.44 -22.29 -4.54
N ASP A 147 2.20 -21.96 -5.57
CA ASP A 147 3.55 -21.44 -5.41
C ASP A 147 3.53 -19.93 -5.10
N ALA A 148 3.71 -19.59 -3.82
CA ALA A 148 3.74 -18.20 -3.35
C ALA A 148 4.91 -17.36 -3.94
N GLN A 149 5.93 -18.00 -4.54
CA GLN A 149 7.00 -17.30 -5.23
C GLN A 149 6.72 -17.09 -6.73
N SER A 150 5.67 -17.73 -7.25
CA SER A 150 5.30 -17.61 -8.65
C SER A 150 4.72 -16.23 -8.97
N VAL A 151 5.19 -15.65 -10.07
CA VAL A 151 4.60 -14.42 -10.64
C VAL A 151 3.12 -14.63 -10.96
N ALA A 152 2.74 -15.83 -11.40
CA ALA A 152 1.36 -16.16 -11.72
C ALA A 152 0.45 -16.24 -10.47
N ASN A 153 0.97 -16.62 -9.30
CA ASN A 153 0.23 -16.49 -8.04
C ASN A 153 -0.04 -15.01 -7.74
N ALA A 154 0.99 -14.16 -7.78
CA ALA A 154 0.85 -12.74 -7.49
C ALA A 154 -0.15 -12.06 -8.45
N GLU A 155 -0.10 -12.37 -9.74
CA GLU A 155 -1.05 -11.88 -10.74
C GLU A 155 -2.48 -12.38 -10.47
N ALA A 156 -2.65 -13.66 -10.13
CA ALA A 156 -3.95 -14.23 -9.81
C ALA A 156 -4.58 -13.60 -8.56
N LEU A 157 -3.78 -13.31 -7.52
CA LEU A 157 -4.27 -12.62 -6.31
C LEU A 157 -4.68 -11.17 -6.58
N VAL A 158 -3.92 -10.45 -7.40
CA VAL A 158 -4.30 -9.09 -7.85
C VAL A 158 -5.60 -9.14 -8.66
N ARG A 159 -5.75 -10.14 -9.52
CA ARG A 159 -6.99 -10.35 -10.30
C ARG A 159 -8.16 -10.73 -9.41
N LEU A 160 -7.97 -11.62 -8.44
CA LEU A 160 -9.00 -11.93 -7.45
C LEU A 160 -9.42 -10.70 -6.65
N ALA A 161 -8.47 -9.86 -6.22
CA ALA A 161 -8.78 -8.63 -5.50
C ALA A 161 -9.50 -7.59 -6.37
N LYS A 162 -9.22 -7.54 -7.67
CA LYS A 162 -9.78 -6.55 -8.60
C LYS A 162 -11.12 -6.97 -9.19
N ASP A 163 -11.20 -8.22 -9.62
CA ASP A 163 -12.29 -8.80 -10.39
C ASP A 163 -13.20 -9.66 -9.47
N GLY A 164 -12.79 -9.97 -8.24
CA GLY A 164 -13.59 -10.75 -7.29
C GLY A 164 -13.74 -12.24 -7.63
N VAL A 165 -13.27 -12.67 -8.81
CA VAL A 165 -13.35 -14.06 -9.28
C VAL A 165 -12.15 -14.41 -10.18
N ILE A 166 -11.66 -15.64 -10.04
CA ILE A 166 -10.66 -16.26 -10.92
C ILE A 166 -11.01 -17.74 -11.13
N LEU A 167 -10.45 -18.35 -12.17
CA LEU A 167 -10.52 -19.79 -12.41
C LEU A 167 -9.15 -20.43 -12.18
N VAL A 168 -9.08 -21.36 -11.22
CA VAL A 168 -7.90 -22.21 -11.02
C VAL A 168 -8.10 -23.53 -11.75
N GLN A 169 -7.20 -23.87 -12.67
CA GLN A 169 -7.30 -25.03 -13.56
C GLN A 169 -6.32 -26.14 -13.17
N GLY A 170 -6.65 -27.38 -13.52
CA GLY A 170 -5.79 -28.53 -13.23
C GLY A 170 -5.80 -28.95 -11.76
N CYS A 171 -6.84 -28.60 -11.02
CA CYS A 171 -7.05 -29.05 -9.65
C CYS A 171 -7.17 -30.59 -9.62
N PRO A 172 -6.48 -31.29 -8.70
CA PRO A 172 -6.72 -32.70 -8.44
C PRO A 172 -8.19 -32.93 -8.09
N ILE A 173 -8.82 -33.89 -8.76
CA ILE A 173 -10.26 -34.19 -8.62
C ILE A 173 -10.56 -34.73 -7.21
N ASP A 174 -11.66 -34.23 -6.63
CA ASP A 174 -12.39 -34.83 -5.50
C ASP A 174 -11.57 -35.08 -4.22
N ASN A 175 -10.96 -34.03 -3.67
CA ASN A 175 -10.37 -34.07 -2.34
C ASN A 175 -10.63 -32.76 -1.60
N ASP A 176 -11.21 -32.84 -0.40
CA ASP A 176 -11.36 -31.69 0.51
C ASP A 176 -10.04 -30.96 0.73
N GLU A 177 -8.92 -31.70 0.70
CA GLU A 177 -7.58 -31.15 0.84
C GLU A 177 -7.18 -30.22 -0.32
N THR A 178 -7.70 -30.44 -1.53
CA THR A 178 -7.47 -29.54 -2.67
C THR A 178 -8.06 -28.16 -2.40
N ILE A 179 -9.31 -28.11 -1.91
CA ILE A 179 -9.98 -26.84 -1.57
C ILE A 179 -9.30 -26.16 -0.39
N ARG A 180 -8.90 -26.92 0.64
CA ARG A 180 -8.18 -26.36 1.80
C ARG A 180 -6.82 -25.77 1.40
N LYS A 181 -6.06 -26.44 0.53
CA LYS A 181 -4.78 -25.90 0.02
C LYS A 181 -4.97 -24.58 -0.71
N LEU A 182 -6.00 -24.47 -1.55
CA LEU A 182 -6.35 -23.21 -2.20
C LEU A 182 -6.75 -22.13 -1.18
N ALA A 183 -7.57 -22.48 -0.19
CA ALA A 183 -8.00 -21.54 0.85
C ALA A 183 -6.83 -21.04 1.71
N ARG A 184 -5.88 -21.92 2.06
CA ARG A 184 -4.66 -21.54 2.80
C ARG A 184 -3.71 -20.67 1.99
N ALA A 185 -3.65 -20.87 0.66
CA ALA A 185 -2.84 -20.03 -0.21
C ALA A 185 -3.30 -18.56 -0.22
N VAL A 186 -4.54 -18.30 0.20
CA VAL A 186 -5.13 -16.95 0.28
C VAL A 186 -5.53 -16.53 1.69
N ASP A 187 -5.22 -17.34 2.71
CA ASP A 187 -5.60 -17.12 4.11
C ASP A 187 -7.12 -16.93 4.32
N LEU A 188 -7.95 -17.71 3.61
CA LEU A 188 -9.42 -17.66 3.67
C LEU A 188 -10.06 -18.96 4.19
N GLU A 189 -9.31 -19.81 4.90
CA GLU A 189 -9.89 -21.01 5.51
C GLU A 189 -10.73 -20.62 6.75
N MET A 190 -12.03 -20.38 6.54
CA MET A 190 -12.97 -19.94 7.58
C MET A 190 -14.00 -21.04 7.90
N PRO A 191 -14.00 -21.60 9.12
CA PRO A 191 -15.01 -22.59 9.51
C PRO A 191 -16.39 -21.95 9.62
N THR A 192 -17.41 -22.66 9.15
CA THR A 192 -18.82 -22.28 9.28
C THR A 192 -19.61 -23.38 9.98
N LEU A 193 -20.92 -23.18 10.18
CA LEU A 193 -21.82 -24.25 10.67
C LEU A 193 -21.86 -25.48 9.74
N TYR A 194 -21.47 -25.32 8.47
CA TYR A 194 -21.37 -26.42 7.49
C TYR A 194 -20.00 -27.11 7.50
N GLY A 195 -19.09 -26.70 8.39
CA GLY A 195 -17.69 -27.12 8.41
C GLY A 195 -16.78 -26.16 7.63
N THR A 196 -15.53 -26.59 7.45
CA THR A 196 -14.50 -25.85 6.70
C THR A 196 -14.61 -26.07 5.19
N THR A 197 -15.11 -27.24 4.78
CA THR A 197 -15.52 -27.54 3.40
C THR A 197 -16.91 -28.18 3.47
N PHE A 198 -17.74 -27.95 2.45
CA PHE A 198 -19.05 -28.60 2.32
C PHE A 198 -19.23 -29.14 0.90
N LYS A 199 -19.95 -30.26 0.78
CA LYS A 199 -20.22 -30.90 -0.49
C LYS A 199 -21.53 -30.36 -1.06
N VAL A 200 -21.49 -29.87 -2.30
CA VAL A 200 -22.69 -29.50 -3.05
C VAL A 200 -23.06 -30.68 -3.94
N VAL A 201 -24.17 -31.33 -3.61
CA VAL A 201 -24.72 -32.44 -4.40
C VAL A 201 -26.04 -32.00 -4.99
N THR A 202 -26.14 -31.96 -6.31
CA THR A 202 -27.41 -31.75 -6.99
C THR A 202 -28.22 -33.04 -6.90
N ALA A 203 -29.37 -32.98 -6.23
CA ALA A 203 -30.32 -34.10 -6.28
C ALA A 203 -30.74 -34.35 -7.74
N PRO A 204 -30.88 -35.62 -8.17
CA PRO A 204 -31.47 -35.89 -9.48
C PRO A 204 -32.86 -35.24 -9.49
N SER A 205 -33.16 -34.46 -10.54
CA SER A 205 -34.52 -33.93 -10.69
C SER A 205 -35.46 -35.11 -10.78
N GLU A 206 -36.33 -35.29 -9.80
CA GLU A 206 -37.50 -36.15 -9.97
C GLU A 206 -38.29 -35.54 -11.12
N GLY A 207 -38.16 -36.14 -12.31
CA GLY A 207 -38.94 -35.75 -13.48
C GLY A 207 -40.42 -36.03 -13.22
N PRO A 208 -41.33 -35.26 -13.85
CA PRO A 208 -42.76 -35.54 -13.80
C PRO A 208 -43.10 -36.91 -14.41
#